data_AF-A0A182JJK4-F1
#
_entry.id   AF-A0A182JJK4-F1
#
_cell.length_a   1.000
_cell.length_b   1.000
_cell.length_c   1.000
_cell.angle_alpha   90.00
_cell.angle_beta   90.00
_cell.angle_gamma   90.00
#
_symmetry.space_group_name_H-M   'P 1'
#
loop_
_entity.id
_entity.type
_entity.pdbx_description
1 polymer ?
#
loop_
_entity_poly.entity_id
_entity_poly.type
_entity_poly.pdbx_seq_one_letter_code
_entity_poly.pdbx_strand_id
1 'polypeptide(L)'
;MKKSSEDGLFPRINEVETAIQLYIQQELRIGHSLIKDGDIPQGVEHLANVINASYDPVTVLSVVIEMMPAGVTSAMLDAVFGKA
;
A
#
# COMPACT_ATOMS: atom_id res chain seq x y z
N MET A 1 22.51 -39.47 -8.22
CA MET A 1 22.78 -38.14 -8.81
C MET A 1 21.93 -37.12 -8.05
N LYS A 2 22.53 -36.33 -7.16
CA LYS A 2 21.82 -35.25 -6.44
C LYS A 2 21.62 -34.09 -7.41
N LYS A 3 20.39 -33.85 -7.86
CA LYS A 3 20.03 -32.56 -8.48
C LYS A 3 19.53 -31.65 -7.36
N SER A 4 20.43 -30.84 -6.82
CA SER A 4 20.04 -29.53 -6.28
C SER A 4 19.75 -28.66 -7.49
N SER A 5 18.54 -28.14 -7.60
CA SER A 5 18.22 -27.09 -8.55
C SER A 5 17.40 -26.07 -7.79
N GLU A 6 17.96 -24.87 -7.71
CA GLU A 6 17.58 -23.71 -6.90
C GLU A 6 16.28 -23.05 -7.42
N ASP A 7 15.33 -23.84 -7.94
CA ASP A 7 14.05 -23.40 -8.52
C ASP A 7 13.04 -22.87 -7.47
N GLY A 8 13.44 -22.78 -6.20
CA GLY A 8 12.62 -22.27 -5.10
C GLY A 8 13.13 -20.98 -4.48
N LEU A 9 14.20 -20.36 -4.99
CA LEU A 9 14.83 -19.20 -4.34
C LEU A 9 14.26 -17.85 -4.79
N PHE A 10 13.60 -17.81 -5.96
CA PHE A 10 12.96 -16.60 -6.49
C PHE A 10 11.47 -16.87 -6.67
N PRO A 11 10.58 -16.10 -6.00
CA PRO A 11 9.15 -16.22 -6.22
C PRO A 11 8.86 -15.98 -7.70
N ARG A 12 7.95 -16.78 -8.27
CA ARG A 12 7.55 -16.59 -9.66
C ARG A 12 6.91 -15.20 -9.80
N ILE A 13 7.09 -14.55 -10.94
CA ILE A 13 6.59 -13.18 -11.17
C ILE A 13 5.09 -13.07 -10.81
N ASN A 14 4.29 -14.07 -11.16
CA ASN A 14 2.87 -14.12 -10.83
C ASN A 14 2.57 -14.26 -9.32
N GLU A 15 3.44 -14.93 -8.56
CA GLU A 15 3.35 -15.04 -7.09
C GLU A 15 3.68 -13.70 -6.43
N VAL A 16 4.68 -12.98 -6.95
CA VAL A 16 5.04 -11.63 -6.50
C VAL A 16 3.91 -10.64 -6.78
N GLU A 17 3.35 -10.66 -7.99
CA GLU A 17 2.22 -9.79 -8.37
C GLU A 17 0.98 -10.07 -7.49
N THR A 18 0.68 -11.34 -7.23
CA THR A 18 -0.43 -11.73 -6.35
C THR A 18 -0.19 -11.27 -4.91
N ALA A 19 1.03 -11.42 -4.39
CA ALA A 19 1.39 -10.97 -3.05
C ALA A 19 1.28 -9.45 -2.90
N ILE A 20 1.72 -8.68 -3.90
CA ILE A 20 1.59 -7.21 -3.94
C ILE A 20 0.10 -6.81 -3.96
N GLN A 21 -0.73 -7.47 -4.77
CA GLN A 21 -2.17 -7.19 -4.81
C GLN A 21 -2.85 -7.47 -3.46
N LEU A 22 -2.54 -8.60 -2.81
CA LEU A 22 -3.07 -8.93 -1.49
C LEU A 22 -2.62 -7.92 -0.43
N TYR A 23 -1.34 -7.52 -0.47
CA TYR A 23 -0.80 -6.49 0.40
C TYR A 23 -1.55 -5.16 0.24
N ILE A 24 -1.70 -4.69 -1.00
CA ILE A 24 -2.45 -3.45 -1.31
C ILE A 24 -3.88 -3.52 -0.77
N GLN A 25 -4.60 -4.62 -0.99
CA GLN A 25 -5.97 -4.77 -0.50
C GLN A 25 -6.04 -4.76 1.04
N GLN A 26 -5.07 -5.40 1.69
CA GLN A 26 -4.98 -5.43 3.14
C GLN A 26 -4.70 -4.03 3.71
N GLU A 27 -3.71 -3.33 3.20
CA GLU A 27 -3.32 -1.99 3.64
C GLU A 27 -4.46 -0.98 3.42
N LEU A 28 -5.16 -1.04 2.28
CA LEU A 28 -6.36 -0.21 2.03
C LEU A 28 -7.44 -0.42 3.10
N ARG A 29 -7.75 -1.68 3.40
CA ARG A 29 -8.77 -2.03 4.38
C ARG A 29 -8.39 -1.58 5.79
N ILE A 30 -7.13 -1.78 6.19
CA ILE A 30 -6.63 -1.37 7.51
C ILE A 30 -6.64 0.15 7.61
N GLY A 31 -6.09 0.85 6.62
CA GLY A 31 -6.04 2.31 6.58
C GLY A 31 -7.42 2.94 6.72
N HIS A 32 -8.40 2.47 5.94
CA HIS A 32 -9.78 2.94 6.04
C HIS A 32 -10.41 2.65 7.40
N SER A 33 -10.15 1.49 8.00
CA SER A 33 -10.68 1.17 9.33
C SER A 33 -10.14 2.13 10.39
N LEU A 34 -8.81 2.34 10.40
CA LEU A 34 -8.15 3.23 11.37
C LEU A 34 -8.66 4.66 11.25
N ILE A 35 -8.80 5.18 10.02
CA ILE A 35 -9.36 6.51 9.80
C ILE A 35 -10.81 6.61 10.30
N LYS A 36 -11.62 5.58 10.06
CA LYS A 36 -13.01 5.52 10.55
C LYS A 36 -13.08 5.48 12.07
N ASP A 37 -12.14 4.79 12.71
CA ASP A 37 -12.04 4.64 14.16
C ASP A 37 -11.40 5.88 14.85
N GLY A 38 -10.92 6.85 14.05
CA GLY A 38 -10.35 8.11 14.51
C GLY A 38 -8.82 8.13 14.63
N ASP A 39 -8.14 7.01 14.35
CA ASP A 39 -6.68 6.95 14.27
C ASP A 39 -6.19 7.36 12.88
N ILE A 40 -6.24 8.67 12.64
CA ILE A 40 -5.84 9.28 11.37
C ILE A 40 -4.36 9.04 11.04
N PRO A 41 -3.40 9.27 11.97
CA PRO A 41 -1.97 9.12 11.64
C PRO A 41 -1.62 7.70 11.19
N GLN A 42 -2.12 6.69 11.91
CA GLN A 42 -1.80 5.31 11.59
C GLN A 42 -2.56 4.85 10.34
N GLY A 43 -3.80 5.30 10.14
CA GLY A 43 -4.54 5.00 8.92
C GLY A 43 -3.90 5.61 7.66
N VAL A 44 -3.34 6.81 7.79
CA VAL A 44 -2.59 7.47 6.72
C VAL A 44 -1.32 6.71 6.34
N GLU A 45 -0.59 6.19 7.33
CA GLU A 45 0.61 5.38 7.08
C GLU A 45 0.30 4.15 6.23
N HIS A 46 -0.80 3.44 6.54
CA HIS A 46 -1.22 2.27 5.77
C HIS A 46 -1.58 2.61 4.32
N LEU A 47 -2.26 3.72 4.03
CA LEU A 47 -2.57 4.01 2.63
C LEU A 47 -1.37 4.64 1.88
N ALA A 48 -0.41 5.22 2.58
CA ALA A 48 0.87 5.59 1.96
C ALA A 48 1.64 4.34 1.49
N ASN A 49 1.57 3.24 2.25
CA ASN A 49 2.13 1.95 1.83
C ASN A 49 1.49 1.41 0.54
N VAL A 50 0.17 1.60 0.38
CA VAL A 50 -0.56 1.24 -0.85
C VAL A 50 0.01 1.99 -2.04
N ILE A 51 0.21 3.29 -1.91
CA ILE A 51 0.76 4.14 -2.98
C ILE A 51 2.18 3.68 -3.34
N ASN A 52 3.02 3.41 -2.34
CA ASN A 52 4.40 2.96 -2.55
C ASN A 52 4.50 1.56 -3.19
N ALA A 53 3.51 0.69 -2.97
CA ALA A 53 3.45 -0.64 -3.56
C ALA A 53 2.79 -0.67 -4.95
N SER A 54 2.21 0.45 -5.40
CA SER A 54 1.47 0.54 -6.66
C SER A 54 2.38 0.84 -7.85
N TYR A 55 2.05 0.25 -9.01
CA TYR A 55 2.74 0.56 -10.28
C TYR A 55 2.49 2.01 -10.76
N ASP A 56 1.31 2.56 -10.46
CA ASP A 56 0.94 3.94 -10.79
C ASP A 56 0.54 4.72 -9.50
N PRO A 57 1.52 5.28 -8.78
CA PRO A 57 1.27 5.92 -7.50
C PRO A 57 0.43 7.20 -7.61
N VAL A 58 0.47 7.90 -8.75
CA VAL A 58 -0.27 9.17 -8.94
C VAL A 58 -1.76 8.91 -9.10
N THR A 59 -2.11 7.92 -9.91
CA THR A 59 -3.51 7.49 -10.09
C THR A 59 -4.08 6.97 -8.77
N VAL A 60 -3.31 6.15 -8.04
CA VAL A 60 -3.75 5.60 -6.75
C VAL A 60 -3.91 6.68 -5.69
N LEU A 61 -2.96 7.62 -5.59
CA LEU A 61 -3.06 8.76 -4.68
C LEU A 61 -4.34 9.58 -4.94
N SER A 62 -4.67 9.83 -6.21
CA SER A 62 -5.87 10.59 -6.58
C SER A 62 -7.15 9.90 -6.09
N VAL A 63 -7.26 8.59 -6.32
CA VAL A 63 -8.40 7.78 -5.87
C VAL A 63 -8.49 7.75 -4.33
N VAL A 64 -7.35 7.56 -3.66
CA VAL A 64 -7.30 7.55 -2.19
C VAL A 64 -7.75 8.90 -1.63
N ILE A 65 -7.29 10.02 -2.19
CA ILE A 65 -7.69 11.37 -1.75
C ILE A 65 -9.20 11.60 -1.92
N GLU A 66 -9.78 11.18 -3.05
CA GLU A 66 -11.23 11.33 -3.31
C GLU A 66 -12.11 10.55 -2.33
N MET A 67 -11.60 9.43 -1.80
CA MET A 67 -12.32 8.58 -0.86
C MET A 67 -12.22 9.04 0.61
N MET A 68 -11.46 10.11 0.89
CA MET A 68 -11.15 10.52 2.26
C MET A 68 -12.02 11.68 2.78
N PRO A 69 -12.26 11.77 4.09
CA PRO A 69 -12.87 12.94 4.71
C PRO A 69 -12.04 14.22 4.51
N ALA A 70 -12.74 15.35 4.36
CA ALA A 70 -12.12 16.67 4.30
C ALA A 70 -11.29 16.92 5.58
N GLY A 71 -9.96 17.01 5.43
CA GLY A 71 -9.01 17.18 6.53
C GLY A 71 -7.90 16.12 6.59
N VAL A 72 -8.09 14.95 5.96
CA VAL A 72 -7.07 13.88 5.91
C VAL A 72 -6.08 14.09 4.76
N THR A 73 -6.44 14.86 3.73
CA THR A 73 -5.64 15.08 2.52
C THR A 73 -4.25 15.65 2.81
N SER A 74 -4.12 16.61 3.74
CA SER A 74 -2.81 17.19 4.08
C SER A 74 -1.89 16.16 4.72
N ALA A 75 -2.41 15.38 5.68
CA ALA A 75 -1.65 14.31 6.32
C ALA A 75 -1.23 13.24 5.30
N MET A 76 -2.07 12.98 4.31
CA MET A 76 -1.75 12.07 3.21
C MET A 76 -0.59 12.54 2.34
N LEU A 77 -0.63 13.80 1.91
CA LEU A 77 0.44 14.38 1.10
C LEU A 77 1.76 14.40 1.87
N ASP A 78 1.74 14.72 3.16
CA ASP A 78 2.92 14.67 4.02
C ASP A 78 3.46 13.25 4.18
N ALA A 79 2.60 12.24 4.31
CA ALA A 79 3.05 10.85 4.45
C ALA A 79 3.69 10.28 3.19
N VAL A 80 3.23 10.71 2.01
CA VAL A 80 3.73 10.25 0.70
C VAL A 80 4.96 11.03 0.24
N PHE A 81 4.97 12.35 0.44
CA PHE A 81 6.00 13.24 -0.10
C PHE A 81 6.92 13.88 0.95
N GLY A 82 6.57 13.81 2.24
CA GLY A 82 7.30 14.45 3.34
C GLY A 82 8.43 13.61 3.96
N LYS A 83 8.62 12.36 3.53
CA LYS A 83 9.79 11.55 3.91
C LYS A 83 10.99 11.90 3.00
N ALA A 84 11.75 12.94 3.36
CA ALA A 84 13.09 13.23 2.85
C ALA A 84 14.15 12.98 3.93
#